data_AF-A0A1F8EJT0-F1
#
_entry.id   AF-A0A1F8EJT0-F1
#
_cell.length_a   1.000
_cell.length_b   1.000
_cell.length_c   1.000
_cell.angle_alpha   90.00
_cell.angle_beta   90.00
_cell.angle_gamma   90.00
#
_symmetry.space_group_name_H-M   'P 1'
#
loop_
_entity.id
_entity.type
_entity.pdbx_description
1 polymer ?
#
loop_
_entity_poly.entity_id
_entity_poly.type
_entity_poly.pdbx_seq_one_letter_code
_entity_poly.pdbx_strand_id
1 'polypeptide(L)'
;MKPTLIKPDNQEQTKLLTRIKKSAFIVDEIKEQIKELELVKNPKLLIQSNNLKLSNLEPSGLKSPTIWVYYPWRNMLVHCLNKKDFIYVRTSRNHNLITEDEQNKFEKFKVGIAGLNVGNPGAVCLALEGDIKMKLADNDVLSLSNLNRFRAGLPDLGLNKAVLTARQIYEINPFAELEVFDKGLSEDNLEKFLLKPKIDILVEEMDNLPLKIKIRELARKNGIPVVMVTGNSENVIVDIERFDLSPRLPLMSGYLKKEVIESVKAGPKSFNEKIKLARDFMGVRYLHPRLVESFRLVGSKLAGIPQIAESSFLRGAAICHFVRRIAQKDSIKSGRYYLEPDKIR
;
A
#
# COMPACT_ATOMS: atom_id res chain seq x y z
N MET A 1 -2.23 -17.49 3.13
CA MET A 1 -1.64 -16.15 2.95
C MET A 1 -1.79 -15.29 4.19
N LYS A 2 -2.90 -15.36 4.93
CA LYS A 2 -3.04 -14.70 6.24
C LYS A 2 -2.19 -15.41 7.31
N PRO A 3 -1.60 -14.69 8.29
CA PRO A 3 -1.00 -15.34 9.45
C PRO A 3 -2.08 -16.02 10.31
N THR A 4 -1.68 -17.01 11.09
CA THR A 4 -2.58 -17.64 12.07
C THR A 4 -2.42 -16.94 13.41
N LEU A 5 -3.49 -16.31 13.90
CA LEU A 5 -3.52 -15.71 15.24
C LEU A 5 -3.97 -16.78 16.25
N ILE A 6 -3.17 -17.01 17.27
CA ILE A 6 -3.34 -18.09 18.24
C ILE A 6 -3.45 -17.46 19.63
N LYS A 7 -4.61 -17.64 20.26
CA LYS A 7 -4.85 -17.28 21.65
C LYS A 7 -4.93 -18.58 22.44
N PRO A 8 -3.97 -18.92 23.31
CA PRO A 8 -3.99 -20.18 24.06
C PRO A 8 -5.00 -20.10 25.23
N ASP A 9 -6.25 -19.74 24.92
CA ASP A 9 -7.37 -19.63 25.86
C ASP A 9 -8.19 -20.92 25.95
N ASN A 10 -8.00 -21.84 25.00
CA ASN A 10 -8.65 -23.15 24.96
C ASN A 10 -7.68 -24.28 24.56
N GLN A 11 -8.15 -25.52 24.72
CA GLN A 11 -7.33 -26.72 24.51
C GLN A 11 -6.87 -26.90 23.05
N GLU A 12 -7.70 -26.53 22.06
CA GLU A 12 -7.34 -26.67 20.64
C GLU A 12 -6.23 -25.69 20.24
N GLN A 13 -6.38 -24.42 20.62
CA GLN A 13 -5.37 -23.39 20.36
C GLN A 13 -4.05 -23.71 21.09
N THR A 14 -4.13 -24.27 22.29
CA THR A 14 -2.95 -24.72 23.04
C THR A 14 -2.23 -25.86 22.31
N LYS A 15 -2.97 -26.88 21.85
CA LYS A 15 -2.40 -27.98 21.05
C LYS A 15 -1.78 -27.48 19.75
N LEU A 16 -2.44 -26.56 19.05
CA LEU A 16 -1.93 -25.94 17.83
C LEU A 16 -0.61 -25.19 18.09
N LEU A 17 -0.55 -24.38 19.15
CA LEU A 17 0.64 -23.66 19.56
C LEU A 17 1.80 -24.62 19.84
N THR A 18 1.56 -25.65 20.66
CA THR A 18 2.59 -26.65 21.00
C THR A 18 3.10 -27.36 19.75
N ARG A 19 2.22 -27.66 18.79
CA ARG A 19 2.62 -28.28 17.52
C ARG A 19 3.54 -27.36 16.70
N ILE A 20 3.16 -26.09 16.54
CA ILE A 20 3.94 -25.13 15.74
C ILE A 20 5.29 -24.82 16.39
N LYS A 21 5.34 -24.69 17.73
CA LYS A 21 6.58 -24.45 18.48
C LYS A 21 7.66 -25.53 18.26
N LYS A 22 7.29 -26.74 17.85
CA LYS A 22 8.24 -27.82 17.56
C LYS A 22 9.02 -27.63 16.25
N SER A 23 8.50 -26.82 15.32
CA SER A 23 9.07 -26.72 13.95
C SER A 23 9.30 -25.30 13.47
N ALA A 24 8.68 -24.29 14.08
CA ALA A 24 8.81 -22.89 13.68
C ALA A 24 9.98 -22.19 14.39
N PHE A 25 10.57 -21.20 13.71
CA PHE A 25 11.47 -20.25 14.35
C PHE A 25 10.67 -19.35 15.31
N ILE A 26 11.09 -19.27 16.56
CA ILE A 26 10.37 -18.54 17.60
C ILE A 26 11.00 -17.17 17.82
N VAL A 27 10.17 -16.13 17.84
CA VAL A 27 10.54 -14.77 18.28
C VAL A 27 9.63 -14.42 19.47
N ASP A 28 10.20 -14.37 20.67
CA ASP A 28 9.47 -14.10 21.91
C ASP A 28 10.05 -12.88 22.64
N GLU A 29 9.74 -11.70 22.11
CA GLU A 29 10.13 -10.39 22.66
C GLU A 29 8.96 -9.73 23.41
N ILE A 30 8.06 -10.53 24.00
CA ILE A 30 6.84 -9.99 24.62
C ILE A 30 7.13 -9.10 25.83
N LYS A 31 8.22 -9.39 26.56
CA LYS A 31 8.62 -8.61 27.73
C LYS A 31 8.98 -7.18 27.33
N GLU A 32 9.76 -7.01 26.25
CA GLU A 32 10.13 -5.69 25.74
C GLU A 32 8.91 -4.95 25.19
N GLN A 33 8.01 -5.64 24.48
CA GLN A 33 6.75 -5.04 24.02
C GLN A 33 5.88 -4.52 25.19
N ILE A 34 5.81 -5.24 26.31
CA ILE A 34 5.08 -4.80 27.52
C ILE A 34 5.73 -3.56 28.15
N LYS A 35 7.07 -3.51 28.20
CA LYS A 35 7.80 -2.31 28.67
C LYS A 35 7.54 -1.11 27.78
N GLU A 36 7.55 -1.29 26.46
CA GLU A 36 7.17 -0.24 25.50
C GLU A 36 5.74 0.23 25.71
N LEU A 37 4.79 -0.69 25.93
CA LEU A 37 3.40 -0.36 26.23
C LEU A 37 3.26 0.50 27.50
N GLU A 38 3.98 0.14 28.56
CA GLU A 38 4.00 0.93 29.79
C GLU A 38 4.58 2.32 29.56
N LEU A 39 5.69 2.41 28.84
CA LEU A 39 6.35 3.67 28.55
C LEU A 39 5.46 4.60 27.72
N VAL A 40 4.78 4.06 26.71
CA VAL A 40 3.84 4.83 25.87
C VAL A 40 2.62 5.29 26.69
N LYS A 41 2.11 4.46 27.61
CA LYS A 41 0.98 4.83 28.50
C LYS A 41 1.39 5.83 29.59
N ASN A 42 2.64 5.75 30.07
CA ASN A 42 3.15 6.54 31.19
C ASN A 42 4.48 7.24 30.83
N PRO A 43 4.49 8.21 29.89
CA PRO A 43 5.73 8.82 29.40
C PRO A 43 6.51 9.60 30.47
N LYS A 44 5.90 9.94 31.61
CA LYS A 44 6.58 10.52 32.79
C LYS A 44 7.73 9.64 33.30
N LEU A 45 7.66 8.33 33.06
CA LEU A 45 8.72 7.39 33.41
C LEU A 45 10.07 7.73 32.74
N LEU A 46 10.05 8.38 31.57
CA LEU A 46 11.27 8.86 30.88
C LEU A 46 12.06 9.88 31.70
N ILE A 47 11.36 10.72 32.46
CA ILE A 47 11.97 11.78 33.27
C ILE A 47 12.39 11.21 34.63
N GLN A 48 11.55 10.37 35.23
CA GLN A 48 11.77 9.81 36.56
C GLN A 48 12.97 8.86 36.64
N SER A 49 13.39 8.26 35.52
CA SER A 49 14.51 7.30 35.55
C SER A 49 15.91 7.94 35.53
N ASN A 50 16.05 9.26 35.32
CA ASN A 50 17.33 9.98 35.32
C ASN A 50 18.43 9.30 34.46
N ASN A 51 18.20 9.31 33.12
CA ASN A 51 18.74 8.38 32.12
C ASN A 51 18.02 7.03 32.19
N LEU A 52 17.84 6.32 31.07
CA LEU A 52 18.03 4.86 31.00
C LEU A 52 17.33 4.29 29.76
N LYS A 53 18.07 3.40 29.12
CA LYS A 53 17.61 2.48 28.08
C LYS A 53 16.41 1.68 28.62
N LEU A 54 15.48 1.30 27.73
CA LEU A 54 14.30 0.44 28.00
C LEU A 54 14.60 -0.79 28.88
N SER A 55 15.83 -1.29 28.83
CA SER A 55 16.33 -2.42 29.61
C SER A 55 16.14 -2.31 31.13
N ASN A 56 16.02 -1.10 31.68
CA ASN A 56 15.96 -0.86 33.13
C ASN A 56 14.54 -0.70 33.68
N LEU A 57 13.53 -0.69 32.81
CA LEU A 57 12.15 -0.85 33.23
C LEU A 57 11.97 -2.32 33.58
N GLU A 58 11.77 -2.63 34.86
CA GLU A 58 11.22 -3.92 35.25
C GLU A 58 9.83 -4.06 34.60
N PRO A 59 9.43 -5.24 34.12
CA PRO A 59 8.06 -5.43 33.65
C PRO A 59 7.13 -5.09 34.80
N SER A 60 6.48 -3.92 34.76
CA SER A 60 5.43 -3.63 35.71
C SER A 60 4.39 -4.72 35.59
N GLY A 61 3.68 -5.06 36.67
CA GLY A 61 2.63 -6.07 36.67
C GLY A 61 1.45 -5.83 35.72
N LEU A 62 1.60 -4.99 34.69
CA LEU A 62 0.70 -4.77 33.56
C LEU A 62 0.40 -6.10 32.86
N LYS A 63 -0.80 -6.62 33.14
CA LYS A 63 -1.35 -7.78 32.44
C LYS A 63 -2.01 -7.31 31.14
N SER A 64 -1.25 -7.24 30.05
CA SER A 64 -1.85 -7.15 28.72
C SER A 64 -2.14 -8.56 28.20
N PRO A 65 -3.35 -8.85 27.70
CA PRO A 65 -3.59 -10.08 26.94
C PRO A 65 -2.62 -10.15 25.76
N THR A 66 -1.94 -11.28 25.59
CA THR A 66 -0.99 -11.52 24.50
C THR A 66 -1.52 -12.58 23.56
N ILE A 67 -0.94 -12.65 22.36
CA ILE A 67 -1.27 -13.64 21.34
C ILE A 67 0.00 -14.18 20.70
N TRP A 68 -0.08 -15.34 20.08
CA TRP A 68 0.95 -15.85 19.19
C TRP A 68 0.53 -15.67 17.74
N VAL A 69 1.44 -15.23 16.89
CA VAL A 69 1.21 -15.02 15.45
C VAL A 69 2.12 -15.93 14.66
N TYR A 70 1.54 -16.87 13.92
CA TYR A 70 2.29 -17.77 13.04
C TYR A 70 2.25 -17.30 11.59
N TYR A 71 3.42 -17.06 11.02
CA TYR A 71 3.66 -16.68 9.64
C TYR A 71 4.14 -17.92 8.85
N PRO A 72 3.24 -18.69 8.22
CA PRO A 72 3.61 -19.96 7.58
C PRO A 72 4.62 -19.79 6.44
N TRP A 73 4.60 -18.65 5.74
CA TRP A 73 5.55 -18.38 4.65
C TRP A 73 6.97 -18.03 5.10
N ARG A 74 7.17 -17.71 6.39
CA ARG A 74 8.49 -17.56 7.01
C ARG A 74 8.86 -18.73 7.92
N ASN A 75 7.93 -19.65 8.13
CA ASN A 75 7.98 -20.64 9.21
C ASN A 75 8.35 -20.00 10.56
N MET A 76 7.68 -18.88 10.91
CA MET A 76 8.02 -18.07 12.08
C MET A 76 6.83 -17.90 13.00
N LEU A 77 7.04 -18.03 14.30
CA LEU A 77 6.05 -17.88 15.35
C LEU A 77 6.47 -16.73 16.28
N VAL A 78 5.68 -15.68 16.32
CA VAL A 78 6.00 -14.43 17.05
C VAL A 78 5.03 -14.24 18.22
N HIS A 79 5.55 -14.00 19.43
CA HIS A 79 4.73 -13.61 20.58
C HIS A 79 4.48 -12.11 20.55
N CYS A 80 3.22 -11.70 20.61
CA CYS A 80 2.82 -10.32 20.36
C CYS A 80 1.74 -9.86 21.35
N LEU A 81 1.67 -8.55 21.58
CA LEU A 81 0.54 -7.91 22.27
C LEU A 81 -0.81 -8.20 21.57
N ASN A 82 -1.93 -8.08 22.28
CA ASN A 82 -3.24 -8.07 21.64
C ASN A 82 -3.38 -6.92 20.62
N LYS A 83 -4.39 -7.00 19.74
CA LYS A 83 -4.64 -6.02 18.68
C LYS A 83 -4.59 -4.57 19.17
N LYS A 84 -5.30 -4.26 20.25
CA LYS A 84 -5.44 -2.88 20.76
C LYS A 84 -4.09 -2.33 21.22
N ASP A 85 -3.42 -3.06 22.12
CA ASP A 85 -2.14 -2.61 22.67
C ASP A 85 -1.02 -2.62 21.58
N PHE A 86 -1.03 -3.60 20.67
CA PHE A 86 -0.09 -3.66 19.54
C PHE A 86 -0.19 -2.43 18.65
N ILE A 87 -1.42 -2.07 18.21
CA ILE A 87 -1.62 -0.88 17.36
C ILE A 87 -1.18 0.36 18.13
N TYR A 88 -1.61 0.51 19.39
CA TYR A 88 -1.28 1.67 20.22
C TYR A 88 0.22 1.90 20.38
N VAL A 89 1.00 0.85 20.65
CA VAL A 89 2.46 0.96 20.75
C VAL A 89 3.08 1.32 19.41
N ARG A 90 2.69 0.60 18.34
CA ARG A 90 3.25 0.78 16.99
C ARG A 90 3.01 2.18 16.44
N THR A 91 1.84 2.77 16.71
CA THR A 91 1.48 4.12 16.25
C THR A 91 1.85 5.23 17.23
N SER A 92 2.50 4.93 18.35
CA SER A 92 2.83 5.92 19.38
C SER A 92 3.66 7.10 18.86
N ARG A 93 4.55 6.87 17.90
CA ARG A 93 5.37 7.90 17.24
C ARG A 93 4.61 8.72 16.20
N ASN A 94 3.40 8.29 15.84
CA ASN A 94 2.51 9.04 14.96
C ASN A 94 1.65 10.03 15.76
N HIS A 95 1.44 9.80 17.06
CA HIS A 95 0.56 10.62 17.88
C HIS A 95 0.90 12.12 17.75
N ASN A 96 -0.13 12.96 17.61
CA ASN A 96 -0.10 14.39 17.28
C ASN A 96 0.26 14.77 15.82
N LEU A 97 1.05 13.98 15.10
CA LEU A 97 1.26 14.16 13.65
C LEU A 97 0.14 13.49 12.83
N ILE A 98 -0.38 12.41 13.38
CA ILE A 98 -1.65 11.76 13.06
C ILE A 98 -2.33 11.58 14.42
N THR A 99 -3.34 12.42 14.67
CA THR A 99 -4.10 12.41 15.92
C THR A 99 -4.86 11.10 16.10
N GLU A 100 -5.31 10.82 17.33
CA GLU A 100 -6.11 9.62 17.62
C GLU A 100 -7.42 9.61 16.81
N ASP A 101 -8.07 10.76 16.66
CA ASP A 101 -9.26 10.90 15.82
C ASP A 101 -8.98 10.60 14.35
N GLU A 102 -7.83 11.05 13.84
CA GLU A 102 -7.40 10.76 12.48
C GLU A 102 -7.08 9.27 12.29
N GLN A 103 -6.45 8.62 13.27
CA GLN A 103 -6.22 7.17 13.26
C GLN A 103 -7.55 6.39 13.26
N ASN A 104 -8.50 6.79 14.09
CA ASN A 104 -9.82 6.16 14.18
C ASN A 104 -10.62 6.27 12.87
N LYS A 105 -10.47 7.39 12.15
CA LYS A 105 -11.04 7.53 10.79
C LYS A 105 -10.34 6.61 9.80
N PHE A 106 -9.01 6.54 9.87
CA PHE A 106 -8.18 5.73 8.99
C PHE A 106 -8.44 4.22 9.14
N GLU A 107 -8.69 3.73 10.36
CA GLU A 107 -9.06 2.33 10.65
C GLU A 107 -10.33 1.88 9.90
N LYS A 108 -11.28 2.79 9.73
CA LYS A 108 -12.57 2.51 9.07
C LYS A 108 -12.50 2.66 7.55
N PHE A 109 -11.47 3.36 7.08
CA PHE A 109 -11.26 3.71 5.68
C PHE A 109 -10.77 2.49 4.88
N LYS A 110 -11.37 2.26 3.71
CA LYS A 110 -11.08 1.12 2.83
C LYS A 110 -10.42 1.61 1.55
N VAL A 111 -9.19 1.15 1.32
CA VAL A 111 -8.41 1.50 0.13
C VAL A 111 -8.42 0.34 -0.85
N GLY A 112 -8.88 0.55 -2.08
CA GLY A 112 -8.65 -0.40 -3.17
C GLY A 112 -7.39 -0.02 -3.92
N ILE A 113 -6.41 -0.92 -4.02
CA ILE A 113 -5.18 -0.71 -4.77
C ILE A 113 -5.15 -1.70 -5.95
N ALA A 114 -5.23 -1.17 -7.16
CA ALA A 114 -5.24 -1.93 -8.41
C ALA A 114 -3.92 -1.72 -9.14
N GLY A 115 -3.08 -2.75 -9.23
CA GLY A 115 -1.70 -2.67 -9.70
C GLY A 115 -0.73 -2.42 -8.54
N LEU A 116 0.17 -3.38 -8.29
CA LEU A 116 1.04 -3.39 -7.13
C LEU A 116 2.51 -3.27 -7.48
N ASN A 117 2.91 -3.31 -8.74
CA ASN A 117 4.26 -2.89 -9.07
C ASN A 117 4.51 -1.42 -8.64
N VAL A 118 3.58 -0.51 -8.93
CA VAL A 118 3.64 0.89 -8.49
C VAL A 118 2.90 1.12 -7.16
N GLY A 119 1.79 0.41 -6.93
CA GLY A 119 0.97 0.57 -5.72
C GLY A 119 1.58 -0.02 -4.44
N ASN A 120 2.49 -1.02 -4.53
CA ASN A 120 3.09 -1.68 -3.37
C ASN A 120 3.73 -0.71 -2.35
N PRO A 121 4.63 0.21 -2.73
CA PRO A 121 5.24 1.12 -1.76
C PRO A 121 4.20 1.99 -1.05
N GLY A 122 3.11 2.37 -1.73
CA GLY A 122 1.98 3.08 -1.11
C GLY A 122 1.21 2.21 -0.13
N ALA A 123 0.90 0.97 -0.50
CA ALA A 123 0.23 0.00 0.37
C ALA A 123 1.03 -0.27 1.66
N VAL A 124 2.34 -0.49 1.53
CA VAL A 124 3.23 -0.70 2.66
C VAL A 124 3.34 0.56 3.53
N CYS A 125 3.43 1.75 2.92
CA CYS A 125 3.50 3.02 3.65
C CYS A 125 2.22 3.28 4.46
N LEU A 126 1.04 3.07 3.85
CA LEU A 126 -0.25 3.17 4.54
C LEU A 126 -0.35 2.19 5.74
N ALA A 127 0.15 0.96 5.58
CA ALA A 127 0.18 -0.01 6.68
C ALA A 127 1.13 0.41 7.82
N LEU A 128 2.23 1.12 7.53
CA LEU A 128 3.13 1.67 8.53
C LEU A 128 2.49 2.84 9.31
N GLU A 129 1.68 3.67 8.66
CA GLU A 129 1.05 4.85 9.30
C GLU A 129 -0.12 4.50 10.25
N GLY A 130 -0.84 3.39 10.04
CA GLY A 130 -1.99 3.06 10.88
C GLY A 130 -2.57 1.66 10.66
N ASP A 131 -3.69 1.37 11.31
CA ASP A 131 -4.54 0.22 10.96
C ASP A 131 -5.43 0.64 9.80
N ILE A 132 -5.47 -0.13 8.72
CA ILE A 132 -6.22 0.23 7.51
C ILE A 132 -6.68 -1.02 6.77
N LYS A 133 -7.86 -0.91 6.16
CA LYS A 133 -8.47 -1.97 5.39
C LYS A 133 -8.10 -1.80 3.93
N MET A 134 -7.64 -2.87 3.28
CA MET A 134 -7.24 -2.78 1.87
C MET A 134 -7.81 -3.91 1.02
N LYS A 135 -8.06 -3.58 -0.24
CA LYS A 135 -8.16 -4.56 -1.32
C LYS A 135 -6.95 -4.43 -2.22
N LEU A 136 -6.30 -5.54 -2.51
CA LEU A 136 -5.05 -5.59 -3.25
C LEU A 136 -5.26 -6.42 -4.51
N ALA A 137 -5.06 -5.83 -5.69
CA ALA A 137 -5.24 -6.53 -6.96
C ALA A 137 -4.00 -6.40 -7.84
N ASP A 138 -3.46 -7.55 -8.26
CA ASP A 138 -2.37 -7.64 -9.25
C ASP A 138 -2.36 -9.07 -9.79
N ASN A 139 -2.26 -9.23 -11.12
CA ASN A 139 -2.23 -10.53 -11.79
C ASN A 139 -0.80 -11.01 -12.09
N ASP A 140 0.23 -10.17 -11.88
CA ASP A 140 1.61 -10.52 -12.16
C ASP A 140 2.29 -11.21 -10.97
N VAL A 141 3.31 -11.99 -11.32
CA VAL A 141 4.28 -12.53 -10.38
C VAL A 141 5.53 -11.65 -10.32
N LEU A 142 6.26 -11.74 -9.21
CA LEU A 142 7.55 -11.09 -9.07
C LEU A 142 8.57 -11.72 -10.03
N SER A 143 9.11 -10.91 -10.93
CA SER A 143 10.24 -11.28 -11.80
C SER A 143 11.55 -10.64 -11.32
N LEU A 144 12.68 -11.17 -11.78
CA LEU A 144 14.01 -10.62 -11.49
C LEU A 144 14.12 -9.14 -11.85
N SER A 145 13.56 -8.74 -13.00
CA SER A 145 13.58 -7.36 -13.48
C SER A 145 12.74 -6.40 -12.63
N ASN A 146 12.00 -6.88 -11.63
CA ASN A 146 11.24 -6.04 -10.70
C ASN A 146 12.01 -5.71 -9.42
N LEU A 147 13.07 -6.47 -9.08
CA LEU A 147 13.82 -6.30 -7.82
C LEU A 147 14.54 -4.94 -7.69
N ASN A 148 14.65 -4.16 -8.77
CA ASN A 148 15.20 -2.82 -8.70
C ASN A 148 14.23 -1.76 -8.12
N ARG A 149 12.94 -2.10 -7.95
CA ARG A 149 11.89 -1.12 -7.60
C ARG A 149 10.70 -1.68 -6.82
N PHE A 150 10.49 -2.99 -6.86
CA PHE A 150 9.54 -3.69 -6.00
C PHE A 150 10.30 -4.21 -4.78
N ARG A 151 9.84 -3.87 -3.57
CA ARG A 151 10.46 -4.33 -2.33
C ARG A 151 10.23 -5.84 -2.18
N ALA A 152 11.22 -6.68 -2.48
CA ALA A 152 11.19 -8.13 -2.26
C ALA A 152 12.61 -8.71 -2.37
N GLY A 153 12.80 -9.97 -1.99
CA GLY A 153 14.09 -10.68 -2.15
C GLY A 153 14.07 -11.73 -3.26
N LEU A 154 15.24 -12.30 -3.57
CA LEU A 154 15.37 -13.46 -4.46
C LEU A 154 14.47 -14.66 -4.06
N PRO A 155 14.26 -14.98 -2.76
CA PRO A 155 13.38 -16.07 -2.37
C PRO A 155 11.91 -15.89 -2.76
N ASP A 156 11.50 -14.69 -3.16
CA ASP A 156 10.11 -14.35 -3.48
C ASP A 156 9.79 -14.44 -4.99
N LEU A 157 10.77 -14.77 -5.84
CA LEU A 157 10.57 -14.88 -7.29
C LEU A 157 9.45 -15.87 -7.64
N GLY A 158 8.60 -15.49 -8.60
CA GLY A 158 7.45 -16.31 -9.02
C GLY A 158 6.22 -16.21 -8.12
N LEU A 159 6.30 -15.51 -6.97
CA LEU A 159 5.12 -15.24 -6.15
C LEU A 159 4.33 -14.06 -6.70
N ASN A 160 3.00 -14.16 -6.65
CA ASN A 160 2.12 -13.08 -7.08
C ASN A 160 2.32 -11.80 -6.25
N LYS A 161 2.33 -10.64 -6.91
CA LYS A 161 2.63 -9.34 -6.27
C LYS A 161 1.58 -8.91 -5.24
N ALA A 162 0.32 -9.29 -5.42
CA ALA A 162 -0.73 -9.06 -4.44
C ALA A 162 -0.55 -9.92 -3.19
N VAL A 163 -0.14 -11.17 -3.38
CA VAL A 163 0.24 -12.06 -2.29
C VAL A 163 1.43 -11.52 -1.50
N LEU A 164 2.48 -11.08 -2.19
CA LEU A 164 3.68 -10.52 -1.56
C LEU A 164 3.37 -9.24 -0.77
N THR A 165 2.61 -8.33 -1.37
CA THR A 165 2.20 -7.09 -0.70
C THR A 165 1.38 -7.40 0.55
N ALA A 166 0.44 -8.34 0.48
CA ALA A 166 -0.33 -8.77 1.64
C ALA A 166 0.56 -9.36 2.75
N ARG A 167 1.55 -10.21 2.40
CA ARG A 167 2.52 -10.75 3.37
C ARG A 167 3.32 -9.65 4.06
N GLN A 168 3.79 -8.66 3.30
CA GLN A 168 4.52 -7.51 3.87
C GLN A 168 3.65 -6.71 4.85
N ILE A 169 2.39 -6.46 4.49
CA ILE A 169 1.45 -5.77 5.37
C ILE A 169 1.19 -6.61 6.62
N TYR A 170 0.99 -7.92 6.50
CA TYR A 170 0.79 -8.79 7.66
C TYR A 170 2.03 -8.88 8.57
N GLU A 171 3.24 -8.80 8.01
CA GLU A 171 4.48 -8.73 8.79
C GLU A 171 4.62 -7.40 9.56
N ILE A 172 3.97 -6.32 9.10
CA ILE A 172 3.89 -5.02 9.79
C ILE A 172 2.73 -4.98 10.79
N ASN A 173 1.58 -5.51 10.41
CA ASN A 173 0.35 -5.51 11.19
C ASN A 173 -0.40 -6.84 10.95
N PRO A 174 -0.25 -7.83 11.85
CA PRO A 174 -0.90 -9.13 11.68
C PRO A 174 -2.43 -9.08 11.81
N PHE A 175 -2.97 -7.95 12.25
CA PHE A 175 -4.40 -7.71 12.41
C PHE A 175 -5.07 -7.02 11.22
N ALA A 176 -4.28 -6.66 10.19
CA ALA A 176 -4.79 -5.96 9.01
C ALA A 176 -5.93 -6.74 8.34
N GLU A 177 -6.92 -6.01 7.82
CA GLU A 177 -8.04 -6.58 7.08
C GLU A 177 -7.78 -6.40 5.57
N LEU A 178 -7.37 -7.49 4.91
CA LEU A 178 -7.00 -7.49 3.50
C LEU A 178 -7.88 -8.43 2.68
N GLU A 179 -8.36 -7.96 1.53
CA GLU A 179 -8.94 -8.78 0.47
C GLU A 179 -7.97 -8.82 -0.72
N VAL A 180 -7.59 -10.01 -1.19
CA VAL A 180 -6.58 -10.17 -2.24
C VAL A 180 -7.20 -10.72 -3.52
N PHE A 181 -6.99 -10.01 -4.61
CA PHE A 181 -7.38 -10.35 -5.98
C PHE A 181 -6.10 -10.74 -6.74
N ASP A 182 -5.59 -11.94 -6.47
CA ASP A 182 -4.34 -12.48 -7.02
C ASP A 182 -4.41 -12.85 -8.52
N LYS A 183 -5.63 -12.91 -9.08
CA LYS A 183 -5.87 -12.99 -10.52
C LYS A 183 -6.00 -11.60 -11.18
N GLY A 184 -5.73 -10.53 -10.44
CA GLY A 184 -5.93 -9.15 -10.86
C GLY A 184 -7.40 -8.80 -11.12
N LEU A 185 -7.60 -7.73 -11.90
CA LEU A 185 -8.92 -7.22 -12.24
C LEU A 185 -9.29 -7.56 -13.69
N SER A 186 -10.57 -7.82 -13.89
CA SER A 186 -11.23 -8.00 -15.19
C SER A 186 -12.56 -7.28 -15.17
N GLU A 187 -13.19 -7.11 -16.33
CA GLU A 187 -14.49 -6.44 -16.44
C GLU A 187 -15.55 -7.06 -15.51
N ASP A 188 -15.51 -8.39 -15.37
CA ASP A 188 -16.46 -9.16 -14.55
C ASP A 188 -16.31 -8.91 -13.05
N ASN A 189 -15.15 -8.42 -12.58
CA ASN A 189 -14.87 -8.27 -11.16
C ASN A 189 -14.64 -6.82 -10.69
N LEU A 190 -14.64 -5.83 -11.59
CA LEU A 190 -14.48 -4.41 -11.24
C LEU A 190 -15.50 -3.95 -10.20
N GLU A 191 -16.77 -4.30 -10.37
CA GLU A 191 -17.83 -3.93 -9.42
C GLU A 191 -17.63 -4.60 -8.06
N LYS A 192 -17.23 -5.88 -8.04
CA LYS A 192 -16.92 -6.57 -6.78
C LYS A 192 -15.78 -5.86 -6.05
N PHE A 193 -14.70 -5.55 -6.78
CA PHE A 193 -13.54 -4.86 -6.23
C PHE A 193 -13.93 -3.50 -5.63
N LEU A 194 -14.68 -2.67 -6.35
CA LEU A 194 -15.04 -1.33 -5.89
C LEU A 194 -16.17 -1.31 -4.83
N LEU A 195 -17.13 -2.24 -4.88
CA LEU A 195 -18.43 -2.10 -4.18
C LEU A 195 -18.71 -3.16 -3.12
N LYS A 196 -17.95 -4.27 -3.04
CA LYS A 196 -18.25 -5.39 -2.13
C LYS A 196 -17.06 -5.81 -1.25
N PRO A 197 -16.87 -5.23 -0.04
CA PRO A 197 -17.52 -4.00 0.44
C PRO A 197 -17.05 -2.78 -0.37
N LYS A 198 -17.81 -1.69 -0.31
CA LYS A 198 -17.47 -0.46 -1.03
C LYS A 198 -16.16 0.12 -0.50
N ILE A 199 -15.21 0.40 -1.39
CA ILE A 199 -13.98 1.12 -1.04
C ILE A 199 -14.24 2.62 -0.96
N ASP A 200 -13.51 3.28 -0.09
CA ASP A 200 -13.61 4.73 0.13
C ASP A 200 -12.68 5.52 -0.81
N ILE A 201 -11.63 4.88 -1.32
CA ILE A 201 -10.75 5.44 -2.35
C ILE A 201 -10.14 4.33 -3.22
N LEU A 202 -9.90 4.65 -4.48
CA LEU A 202 -9.15 3.81 -5.42
C LEU A 202 -7.74 4.39 -5.64
N VAL A 203 -6.71 3.57 -5.46
CA VAL A 203 -5.36 3.80 -5.97
C VAL A 203 -5.20 2.96 -7.23
N GLU A 204 -5.08 3.61 -8.38
CA GLU A 204 -5.15 2.94 -9.68
C GLU A 204 -3.84 3.04 -10.46
N GLU A 205 -3.17 1.90 -10.55
CA GLU A 205 -1.79 1.72 -11.04
C GLU A 205 -1.67 0.54 -12.01
N MET A 206 -2.75 0.16 -12.69
CA MET A 206 -2.73 -0.95 -13.64
C MET A 206 -2.05 -0.56 -14.95
N ASP A 207 -1.30 -1.50 -15.54
CA ASP A 207 -0.70 -1.33 -16.87
C ASP A 207 -1.71 -1.56 -18.02
N ASN A 208 -2.88 -2.15 -17.71
CA ASN A 208 -3.96 -2.36 -18.67
C ASN A 208 -4.78 -1.06 -18.85
N LEU A 209 -4.41 -0.25 -19.85
CA LEU A 209 -5.05 1.03 -20.12
C LEU A 209 -6.58 0.94 -20.34
N PRO A 210 -7.12 -0.02 -21.12
CA PRO A 210 -8.57 -0.21 -21.23
C PRO A 210 -9.26 -0.41 -19.86
N LEU A 211 -8.74 -1.30 -19.02
CA LEU A 211 -9.29 -1.53 -17.68
C LEU A 211 -9.12 -0.31 -16.76
N LYS A 212 -8.00 0.41 -16.87
CA LYS A 212 -7.74 1.68 -16.16
C LYS A 212 -8.80 2.74 -16.48
N ILE A 213 -9.27 2.82 -17.74
CA ILE A 213 -10.40 3.70 -18.10
C ILE A 213 -11.71 3.16 -17.49
N LYS A 214 -12.02 1.87 -17.67
CA LYS A 214 -13.29 1.27 -17.21
C LYS A 214 -13.47 1.40 -15.69
N ILE A 215 -12.43 1.11 -14.90
CA ILE A 215 -12.51 1.21 -13.44
C ILE A 215 -12.69 2.65 -12.97
N ARG A 216 -12.10 3.65 -13.66
CA ARG A 216 -12.30 5.07 -13.34
C ARG A 216 -13.70 5.55 -13.69
N GLU A 217 -14.26 5.10 -14.82
CA GLU A 217 -15.66 5.38 -15.17
C GLU A 217 -16.61 4.81 -14.10
N LEU A 218 -16.35 3.60 -13.61
CA LEU A 218 -17.13 2.97 -12.56
C LEU A 218 -16.93 3.66 -11.18
N ALA A 219 -15.69 4.05 -10.85
CA ALA A 219 -15.39 4.83 -9.65
C ALA A 219 -16.14 6.17 -9.68
N ARG A 220 -16.12 6.87 -10.82
CA ARG A 220 -16.87 8.12 -11.03
C ARG A 220 -18.38 7.92 -10.85
N LYS A 221 -18.95 6.89 -11.47
CA LYS A 221 -20.38 6.55 -11.33
C LYS A 221 -20.79 6.34 -9.86
N ASN A 222 -19.86 5.85 -9.02
CA ASN A 222 -20.12 5.53 -7.62
C ASN A 222 -19.58 6.57 -6.63
N GLY A 223 -19.08 7.71 -7.12
CA GLY A 223 -18.50 8.78 -6.29
C GLY A 223 -17.30 8.33 -5.47
N ILE A 224 -16.47 7.43 -6.02
CA ILE A 224 -15.24 6.95 -5.37
C ILE A 224 -14.07 7.79 -5.89
N PRO A 225 -13.34 8.52 -5.03
CA PRO A 225 -12.16 9.27 -5.45
C PRO A 225 -11.06 8.33 -5.96
N VAL A 226 -10.25 8.81 -6.90
CA VAL A 226 -9.13 8.06 -7.48
C VAL A 226 -7.82 8.82 -7.30
N VAL A 227 -6.77 8.10 -6.91
CA VAL A 227 -5.38 8.56 -6.87
C VAL A 227 -4.57 7.68 -7.82
N MET A 228 -3.67 8.31 -8.58
CA MET A 228 -2.66 7.62 -9.40
C MET A 228 -1.34 8.37 -9.32
N VAL A 229 -0.24 7.63 -9.30
CA VAL A 229 1.11 8.16 -9.29
C VAL A 229 1.93 7.60 -10.44
N THR A 230 2.46 8.49 -11.27
CA THR A 230 3.30 8.12 -12.40
C THR A 230 4.76 8.45 -12.10
N GLY A 231 5.65 7.49 -12.33
CA GLY A 231 7.09 7.73 -12.27
C GLY A 231 7.52 8.56 -13.48
N ASN A 232 8.20 9.67 -13.24
CA ASN A 232 8.60 10.63 -14.26
C ASN A 232 10.10 10.93 -14.17
N SER A 233 10.93 9.90 -14.39
CA SER A 233 12.37 9.93 -14.04
C SER A 233 12.56 9.96 -12.51
N GLU A 234 13.32 10.91 -11.97
CA GLU A 234 13.47 11.21 -10.53
C GLU A 234 12.17 11.82 -9.95
N ASN A 235 11.31 12.38 -10.80
CA ASN A 235 10.09 13.07 -10.40
C ASN A 235 8.87 12.14 -10.33
N VAL A 236 7.82 12.62 -9.69
CA VAL A 236 6.52 11.93 -9.59
C VAL A 236 5.40 12.87 -10.00
N ILE A 237 4.52 12.37 -10.86
CA ILE A 237 3.25 13.02 -11.19
C ILE A 237 2.17 12.34 -10.37
N VAL A 238 1.31 13.11 -9.72
CA VAL A 238 0.16 12.60 -8.97
C VAL A 238 -1.13 13.13 -9.59
N ASP A 239 -1.98 12.23 -10.07
CA ASP A 239 -3.30 12.54 -10.59
C ASP A 239 -4.36 12.21 -9.53
N ILE A 240 -5.19 13.20 -9.18
CA ILE A 240 -6.26 13.07 -8.20
C ILE A 240 -7.59 13.40 -8.87
N GLU A 241 -8.55 12.49 -8.73
CA GLU A 241 -9.92 12.66 -9.22
C GLU A 241 -10.88 12.52 -8.05
N ARG A 242 -11.36 13.65 -7.51
CA ARG A 242 -12.34 13.69 -6.42
C ARG A 242 -13.75 13.50 -6.97
N PHE A 243 -14.06 12.31 -7.49
CA PHE A 243 -15.40 12.00 -8.00
C PHE A 243 -16.50 12.05 -6.92
N ASP A 244 -16.11 11.92 -5.65
CA ASP A 244 -16.96 12.18 -4.47
C ASP A 244 -17.40 13.64 -4.35
N LEU A 245 -16.56 14.59 -4.78
CA LEU A 245 -16.87 16.03 -4.75
C LEU A 245 -17.32 16.58 -6.11
N SER A 246 -16.90 15.95 -7.19
CA SER A 246 -17.14 16.40 -8.57
C SER A 246 -17.54 15.21 -9.46
N PRO A 247 -18.79 14.73 -9.37
CA PRO A 247 -19.24 13.53 -10.09
C PRO A 247 -19.19 13.65 -11.63
N ARG A 248 -19.19 14.88 -12.16
CA ARG A 248 -19.08 15.18 -13.60
C ARG A 248 -17.65 15.45 -14.07
N LEU A 249 -16.65 15.29 -13.21
CA LEU A 249 -15.25 15.51 -13.58
C LEU A 249 -14.87 14.61 -14.79
N PRO A 250 -14.24 15.17 -15.83
CA PRO A 250 -13.66 14.37 -16.91
C PRO A 250 -12.54 13.46 -16.38
N LEU A 251 -12.32 12.33 -17.04
CA LEU A 251 -11.23 11.41 -16.68
C LEU A 251 -9.87 12.11 -16.75
N MET A 252 -8.98 11.73 -15.84
CA MET A 252 -7.68 12.35 -15.60
C MET A 252 -7.80 13.87 -15.43
N SER A 253 -8.87 14.34 -14.77
CA SER A 253 -9.17 15.77 -14.60
C SER A 253 -9.19 16.60 -15.92
N GLY A 254 -9.44 15.95 -17.06
CA GLY A 254 -9.41 16.57 -18.39
C GLY A 254 -8.01 16.71 -19.02
N TYR A 255 -6.96 16.18 -18.39
CA TYR A 255 -5.61 16.16 -18.97
C TYR A 255 -5.46 15.15 -20.12
N LEU A 256 -6.34 14.15 -20.18
CA LEU A 256 -6.33 13.13 -21.21
C LEU A 256 -7.18 13.57 -22.41
N LYS A 257 -6.56 13.62 -23.59
CA LYS A 257 -7.25 13.99 -24.84
C LYS A 257 -8.30 12.94 -25.23
N LYS A 258 -9.40 13.39 -25.84
CA LYS A 258 -10.52 12.51 -26.24
C LYS A 258 -10.07 11.41 -27.20
N GLU A 259 -9.20 11.74 -28.14
CA GLU A 259 -8.69 10.79 -29.14
C GLU A 259 -7.85 9.67 -28.47
N VAL A 260 -7.11 10.01 -27.40
CA VAL A 260 -6.34 9.03 -26.61
C VAL A 260 -7.28 8.09 -25.85
N ILE A 261 -8.37 8.60 -25.27
CA ILE A 261 -9.38 7.77 -24.60
C ILE A 261 -10.00 6.79 -25.59
N GLU A 262 -10.39 7.26 -26.78
CA GLU A 262 -10.97 6.43 -27.83
C GLU A 262 -10.00 5.35 -28.29
N SER A 263 -8.72 5.71 -28.47
CA SER A 263 -7.67 4.77 -28.89
C SER A 263 -7.37 3.72 -27.80
N VAL A 264 -7.36 4.13 -26.53
CA VAL A 264 -7.23 3.20 -25.40
C VAL A 264 -8.42 2.25 -25.33
N LYS A 265 -9.65 2.73 -25.54
CA LYS A 265 -10.86 1.90 -25.55
C LYS A 265 -10.89 0.92 -26.72
N ALA A 266 -10.38 1.31 -27.90
CA ALA A 266 -10.22 0.42 -29.05
C ALA A 266 -9.18 -0.69 -28.78
N GLY A 267 -8.26 -0.46 -27.85
CA GLY A 267 -7.18 -1.38 -27.49
C GLY A 267 -6.00 -1.30 -28.47
N PRO A 268 -4.75 -1.37 -27.98
CA PRO A 268 -3.58 -1.35 -28.85
C PRO A 268 -3.54 -2.60 -29.72
N LYS A 269 -3.28 -2.44 -31.03
CA LYS A 269 -3.16 -3.53 -32.01
C LYS A 269 -1.75 -4.10 -32.11
N SER A 270 -0.76 -3.41 -31.54
CA SER A 270 0.63 -3.83 -31.54
C SER A 270 1.35 -3.41 -30.25
N PHE A 271 2.51 -4.02 -29.99
CA PHE A 271 3.37 -3.64 -28.88
C PHE A 271 3.81 -2.16 -28.96
N ASN A 272 4.24 -1.70 -30.14
CA ASN A 272 4.66 -0.31 -30.34
C ASN A 272 3.52 0.68 -30.12
N GLU A 273 2.30 0.32 -30.55
CA GLU A 273 1.11 1.12 -30.28
C GLU A 273 0.79 1.17 -28.78
N LYS A 274 0.92 0.05 -28.05
CA LYS A 274 0.76 0.02 -26.60
C LYS A 274 1.72 0.98 -25.90
N ILE A 275 3.00 0.99 -26.29
CA ILE A 275 4.02 1.90 -25.73
C ILE A 275 3.69 3.36 -26.05
N LYS A 276 3.30 3.66 -27.30
CA LYS A 276 2.87 5.01 -27.71
C LYS A 276 1.65 5.48 -26.93
N LEU A 277 0.63 4.63 -26.78
CA LEU A 277 -0.58 4.95 -26.02
C LEU A 277 -0.28 5.15 -24.54
N ALA A 278 0.62 4.34 -23.93
CA ALA A 278 1.05 4.57 -22.56
C ALA A 278 1.68 5.96 -22.37
N ARG A 279 2.59 6.35 -23.27
CA ARG A 279 3.20 7.68 -23.28
C ARG A 279 2.16 8.79 -23.43
N ASP A 280 1.26 8.64 -24.38
CA ASP A 280 0.24 9.64 -24.69
C ASP A 280 -0.81 9.74 -23.56
N PHE A 281 -1.09 8.62 -22.87
CA PHE A 281 -1.92 8.57 -21.67
C PHE A 281 -1.32 9.36 -20.51
N MET A 282 -0.02 9.21 -20.27
CA MET A 282 0.70 10.00 -19.26
C MET A 282 0.77 11.48 -19.65
N GLY A 283 0.74 11.78 -20.95
CA GLY A 283 0.74 13.12 -21.52
C GLY A 283 2.16 13.64 -21.73
N VAL A 284 2.65 13.55 -22.97
CA VAL A 284 4.03 13.86 -23.38
C VAL A 284 4.56 15.19 -22.82
N ARG A 285 3.73 16.25 -22.81
CA ARG A 285 4.12 17.59 -22.35
C ARG A 285 4.47 17.68 -20.86
N TYR A 286 4.12 16.65 -20.08
CA TYR A 286 4.36 16.57 -18.63
C TYR A 286 5.53 15.68 -18.27
N LEU A 287 6.07 14.95 -19.25
CA LEU A 287 7.10 13.96 -19.01
C LEU A 287 8.49 14.59 -19.07
N HIS A 288 9.37 14.13 -18.17
CA HIS A 288 10.77 14.48 -18.16
C HIS A 288 11.42 14.09 -19.50
N PRO A 289 12.28 14.93 -20.12
CA PRO A 289 12.83 14.67 -21.45
C PRO A 289 13.54 13.32 -21.59
N ARG A 290 14.27 12.88 -20.55
CA ARG A 290 14.94 11.56 -20.55
C ARG A 290 13.94 10.40 -20.62
N LEU A 291 12.80 10.55 -19.96
CA LEU A 291 11.75 9.53 -20.00
C LEU A 291 11.05 9.52 -21.36
N VAL A 292 10.77 10.70 -21.94
CA VAL A 292 10.22 10.81 -23.31
C VAL A 292 11.10 10.09 -24.32
N GLU A 293 12.42 10.27 -24.23
CA GLU A 293 13.37 9.61 -25.11
C GLU A 293 13.37 8.08 -24.91
N SER A 294 13.27 7.64 -23.65
CA SER A 294 13.20 6.21 -23.33
C SER A 294 12.05 5.49 -24.05
N PHE A 295 10.88 6.12 -24.22
CA PHE A 295 9.75 5.51 -24.95
C PHE A 295 10.11 5.13 -26.40
N ARG A 296 11.00 5.88 -27.06
CA ARG A 296 11.43 5.57 -28.44
C ARG A 296 12.34 4.34 -28.51
N LEU A 297 13.01 4.03 -27.39
CA LEU A 297 14.00 2.96 -27.30
C LEU A 297 13.39 1.62 -26.84
N VAL A 298 12.16 1.63 -26.32
CA VAL A 298 11.47 0.39 -25.88
C VAL A 298 11.19 -0.52 -27.08
N GLY A 299 11.53 -1.80 -26.94
CA GLY A 299 11.42 -2.81 -28.00
C GLY A 299 12.60 -2.83 -28.97
N SER A 300 13.58 -1.93 -28.83
CA SER A 300 14.81 -1.91 -29.62
C SER A 300 16.07 -1.96 -28.74
N LYS A 301 16.33 -0.91 -27.95
CA LYS A 301 17.45 -0.83 -27.00
C LYS A 301 17.05 -1.08 -25.55
N LEU A 302 15.77 -0.94 -25.22
CA LEU A 302 15.22 -1.13 -23.88
C LEU A 302 14.14 -2.22 -23.89
N ALA A 303 14.15 -3.08 -22.87
CA ALA A 303 13.15 -4.13 -22.71
C ALA A 303 11.79 -3.60 -22.19
N GLY A 304 11.77 -2.40 -21.60
CA GLY A 304 10.57 -1.78 -21.03
C GLY A 304 10.81 -0.33 -20.64
N ILE A 305 9.76 0.35 -20.20
CA ILE A 305 9.83 1.75 -19.74
C ILE A 305 10.70 1.79 -18.47
N PRO A 306 11.82 2.55 -18.47
CA PRO A 306 12.72 2.62 -17.33
C PRO A 306 12.03 3.15 -16.08
N GLN A 307 12.40 2.58 -14.93
CA GLN A 307 11.95 2.99 -13.61
C GLN A 307 13.13 2.90 -12.65
N ILE A 308 13.26 3.89 -11.78
CA ILE A 308 14.33 3.95 -10.78
C ILE A 308 13.76 3.74 -9.37
N ALA A 309 14.62 3.29 -8.46
CA ALA A 309 14.22 2.91 -7.11
C ALA A 309 13.69 4.12 -6.32
N GLU A 310 14.43 5.23 -6.34
CA GLU A 310 14.08 6.45 -5.58
C GLU A 310 12.69 6.98 -5.90
N SER A 311 12.32 7.09 -7.18
CA SER A 311 10.99 7.56 -7.57
C SER A 311 9.91 6.54 -7.25
N SER A 312 10.27 5.26 -7.11
CA SER A 312 9.35 4.23 -6.61
C SER A 312 9.02 4.41 -5.12
N PHE A 313 10.01 4.76 -4.29
CA PHE A 313 9.76 5.13 -2.90
C PHE A 313 8.98 6.44 -2.77
N LEU A 314 9.33 7.46 -3.56
CA LEU A 314 8.63 8.75 -3.56
C LEU A 314 7.16 8.60 -3.99
N ARG A 315 6.87 7.73 -4.96
CA ARG A 315 5.49 7.34 -5.34
C ARG A 315 4.71 6.76 -4.17
N GLY A 316 5.34 5.90 -3.36
CA GLY A 316 4.73 5.35 -2.16
C GLY A 316 4.37 6.42 -1.13
N ALA A 317 5.30 7.35 -0.86
CA ALA A 317 5.05 8.48 0.04
C ALA A 317 3.91 9.38 -0.49
N ALA A 318 3.86 9.62 -1.80
CA ALA A 318 2.81 10.41 -2.44
C ALA A 318 1.43 9.74 -2.30
N ILE A 319 1.32 8.44 -2.62
CA ILE A 319 0.08 7.67 -2.43
C ILE A 319 -0.37 7.79 -0.97
N CYS A 320 0.52 7.51 -0.03
CA CYS A 320 0.21 7.54 1.40
C CYS A 320 -0.29 8.91 1.85
N HIS A 321 0.43 9.97 1.48
CA HIS A 321 0.07 11.34 1.79
C HIS A 321 -1.34 11.70 1.30
N PHE A 322 -1.64 11.49 0.02
CA PHE A 322 -2.93 11.91 -0.54
C PHE A 322 -4.09 11.03 -0.07
N VAL A 323 -3.89 9.71 0.05
CA VAL A 323 -4.90 8.81 0.59
C VAL A 323 -5.25 9.20 2.03
N ARG A 324 -4.25 9.43 2.89
CA ARG A 324 -4.48 9.85 4.28
C ARG A 324 -5.24 11.17 4.34
N ARG A 325 -4.80 12.19 3.60
CA ARG A 325 -5.47 13.50 3.60
C ARG A 325 -6.92 13.42 3.11
N ILE A 326 -7.19 12.62 2.08
CA ILE A 326 -8.57 12.37 1.61
C ILE A 326 -9.39 11.64 2.68
N ALA A 327 -8.81 10.66 3.39
CA ALA A 327 -9.47 9.99 4.51
C ALA A 327 -9.82 10.96 5.65
N GLN A 328 -9.01 12.00 5.87
CA GLN A 328 -9.29 13.07 6.84
C GLN A 328 -10.28 14.13 6.36
N LYS A 329 -10.78 14.00 5.12
CA LYS A 329 -11.67 14.97 4.46
C LYS A 329 -11.02 16.34 4.25
N ASP A 330 -9.71 16.37 4.07
CA ASP A 330 -9.01 17.58 3.66
C ASP A 330 -9.51 18.07 2.30
N SER A 331 -9.37 19.38 2.07
CA SER A 331 -9.75 20.08 0.85
C SER A 331 -8.78 19.86 -0.32
N ILE A 332 -8.36 18.60 -0.52
CA ILE A 332 -7.59 18.19 -1.71
C ILE A 332 -8.48 18.30 -2.94
N LYS A 333 -8.10 19.16 -3.88
CA LYS A 333 -8.81 19.36 -5.15
C LYS A 333 -8.45 18.25 -6.15
N SER A 334 -9.31 18.06 -7.15
CA SER A 334 -8.94 17.26 -8.32
C SER A 334 -7.90 17.99 -9.14
N GLY A 335 -6.99 17.26 -9.77
CA GLY A 335 -5.97 17.82 -10.64
C GLY A 335 -4.74 16.95 -10.76
N ARG A 336 -3.71 17.52 -11.38
CA ARG A 336 -2.39 16.93 -11.55
C ARG A 336 -1.37 17.72 -10.73
N TYR A 337 -0.70 17.02 -9.83
CA TYR A 337 0.32 17.53 -8.94
C TYR A 337 1.69 16.96 -9.30
N TYR A 338 2.75 17.64 -8.88
CA TYR A 338 4.13 17.28 -9.19
C TYR A 338 4.97 17.26 -7.92
N LEU A 339 5.77 16.21 -7.76
CA LEU A 339 6.85 16.13 -6.80
C LEU A 339 8.13 16.05 -7.62
N GLU A 340 8.95 17.10 -7.56
CA GLU A 340 10.09 17.30 -8.47
C GLU A 340 11.41 17.44 -7.69
N PRO A 341 11.97 16.34 -7.17
CA PRO A 341 13.26 16.38 -6.47
C PRO A 341 14.40 16.98 -7.31
N ASP A 342 14.35 16.80 -8.63
CA ASP A 342 15.36 17.33 -9.56
C ASP A 342 15.44 18.86 -9.61
N LYS A 343 14.41 19.56 -9.10
CA LYS A 343 14.36 21.02 -8.98
C LYS A 343 14.84 21.54 -7.62
N ILE A 344 15.12 20.67 -6.66
CA ILE A 344 15.66 21.05 -5.35
C ILE A 344 17.15 21.36 -5.54
N ARG A 345 17.55 22.57 -5.15
CA ARG A 345 18.93 23.07 -5.26
C ARG A 345 19.61 23.14 -3.91
#